data_AF-A0AA48RDW9-F1
#
_entry.id   AF-A0AA48RDW9-F1
#
_cell.length_a   1.000
_cell.length_b   1.000
_cell.length_c   1.000
_cell.angle_alpha   90.00
_cell.angle_beta   90.00
_cell.angle_gamma   90.00
#
_symmetry.space_group_name_H-M   'P 1'
#
loop_
_entity.id
_entity.type
_entity.pdbx_description
1 polymer ?
#
loop_
_entity_poly.entity_id
_entity_poly.type
_entity_poly.pdbx_seq_one_letter_code
_entity_poly.pdbx_strand_id
1 'polypeptide(L)'
;MLRRRGAAEAGAVFIKLDRLDGRAAVYGPAAQSEEPPEGVDRLFSKVHADDWVDPADAEARLKREIMFDPDMWLIEIEDREGRVFVDLAA
;
A
#
# COMPACT_ATOMS: atom_id res chain seq x y z
N MET A 1 -1.22 3.16 -11.55
CA MET A 1 -0.57 4.44 -11.90
C MET A 1 0.30 4.96 -10.75
N LEU A 2 1.37 5.70 -11.05
CA LEU A 2 2.20 6.36 -10.04
C LEU A 2 1.51 7.67 -9.61
N ARG A 3 1.16 7.78 -8.32
CA ARG A 3 0.51 8.97 -7.74
C ARG A 3 1.52 9.92 -7.09
N ARG A 4 2.56 9.38 -6.45
CA ARG A 4 3.63 10.16 -5.83
C ARG A 4 4.98 9.47 -6.03
N ARG A 5 5.96 10.25 -6.48
CA ARG A 5 7.37 9.84 -6.52
C ARG A 5 8.03 10.10 -5.18
N GLY A 6 8.62 9.08 -4.56
CA GLY A 6 9.39 9.21 -3.34
C GLY A 6 10.90 9.30 -3.59
N ALA A 7 11.70 9.13 -2.54
CA ALA A 7 13.15 9.01 -2.64
C ALA A 7 13.55 7.71 -3.35
N ALA A 8 14.49 7.79 -4.30
CA ALA A 8 14.83 6.67 -5.18
C ALA A 8 15.46 5.48 -4.47
N GLU A 9 16.26 5.71 -3.43
CA GLU A 9 17.05 4.66 -2.78
C GLU A 9 16.37 4.07 -1.53
N ALA A 10 15.57 4.85 -0.81
CA ALA A 10 15.10 4.48 0.53
C ALA A 10 13.62 4.81 0.83
N GLY A 11 12.87 5.39 -0.11
CA GLY A 11 11.48 5.77 0.15
C GLY A 11 10.59 4.56 0.41
N ALA A 12 9.76 4.62 1.46
CA ALA A 12 8.74 3.60 1.71
C ALA A 12 7.75 3.54 0.55
N VAL A 13 7.27 2.35 0.21
CA VAL A 13 6.30 2.18 -0.89
C VAL A 13 4.94 1.88 -0.29
N PHE A 14 3.95 2.68 -0.66
CA PHE A 14 2.56 2.41 -0.34
C PHE A 14 1.74 2.26 -1.62
N ILE A 15 0.72 1.41 -1.52
CA ILE A 15 -0.14 1.06 -2.64
C ILE A 15 -1.59 1.26 -2.19
N LYS A 16 -2.33 2.11 -2.90
CA LYS A 16 -3.78 2.14 -2.84
C LYS A 16 -4.33 1.17 -3.88
N LEU A 17 -5.16 0.24 -3.48
CA LEU A 17 -5.96 -0.60 -4.37
C LEU A 17 -7.41 -0.10 -4.34
N ASP A 18 -7.93 0.34 -5.48
CA ASP A 18 -9.32 0.71 -5.66
C ASP A 18 -10.04 -0.35 -6.51
N ARG A 19 -11.12 -0.93 -5.98
CA ARG A 19 -11.89 -1.95 -6.69
C ARG A 19 -12.91 -1.40 -7.68
N LEU A 20 -13.07 -0.07 -7.74
CA LEU A 20 -14.07 0.59 -8.58
C LEU A 20 -15.52 0.19 -8.24
N ASP A 21 -15.75 -0.29 -7.03
CA ASP A 21 -17.07 -0.71 -6.52
C ASP A 21 -17.37 -0.16 -5.11
N GLY A 22 -16.68 0.92 -4.73
CA GLY A 22 -16.82 1.55 -3.41
C GLY A 22 -15.95 0.90 -2.33
N ARG A 23 -15.07 -0.04 -2.68
CA ARG A 23 -14.10 -0.65 -1.76
C ARG A 23 -12.67 -0.34 -2.17
N ALA A 24 -11.86 -0.01 -1.18
CA ALA A 24 -10.43 0.20 -1.35
C ALA A 24 -9.63 -0.50 -0.23
N ALA A 25 -8.34 -0.67 -0.47
CA ALA A 25 -7.37 -1.08 0.53
C ALA A 25 -6.08 -0.27 0.38
N VAL A 26 -5.35 -0.10 1.47
CA VAL A 26 -4.02 0.51 1.46
C VAL A 26 -3.04 -0.52 1.99
N TYR A 27 -1.97 -0.72 1.24
CA TYR A 27 -0.86 -1.57 1.60
C TYR A 27 0.38 -0.72 1.84
N GLY A 28 1.14 -1.05 2.87
CA GLY A 28 2.45 -0.48 3.17
C GLY A 28 3.48 -1.59 3.42
N PRO A 29 4.73 -1.23 3.74
CA PRO A 29 5.73 -2.22 4.12
C PRO A 29 5.24 -3.07 5.28
N ALA A 30 5.41 -4.40 5.19
CA ALA A 30 5.12 -5.29 6.29
C ALA A 30 6.02 -5.00 7.51
N ALA A 31 5.61 -5.50 8.68
CA ALA A 31 6.42 -5.38 9.89
C ALA A 31 7.80 -6.05 9.68
N GLN A 32 8.86 -5.49 10.28
CA GLN A 32 10.21 -6.07 10.17
C GLN A 32 10.34 -7.49 10.77
N SER A 33 9.36 -7.91 11.58
CA SER A 33 9.28 -9.27 12.13
C SER A 33 8.78 -10.30 11.12
N GLU A 34 8.18 -9.88 10.00
CA GLU A 34 7.76 -10.76 8.92
C GLU A 34 8.98 -11.16 8.09
N GLU A 35 9.30 -12.45 8.08
CA GLU A 35 10.44 -12.97 7.33
C GLU A 35 10.01 -13.27 5.89
N PRO A 36 10.56 -12.58 4.87
CA PRO A 36 10.21 -12.84 3.49
C PRO A 36 10.69 -14.24 3.05
N PRO A 37 9.91 -14.95 2.23
CA PRO A 37 10.36 -16.18 1.59
C PRO A 37 11.61 -15.97 0.72
N GLU A 38 12.33 -17.04 0.42
CA GLU A 38 13.47 -16.99 -0.50
C GLU A 38 13.06 -16.41 -1.87
N GLY A 39 13.80 -15.41 -2.34
CA GLY A 39 13.53 -14.72 -3.61
C GLY A 39 12.51 -13.58 -3.53
N VAL A 40 11.97 -13.28 -2.34
CA VAL A 40 11.12 -12.11 -2.10
C VAL A 40 11.92 -11.03 -1.36
N ASP A 41 12.04 -9.85 -1.97
CA ASP A 41 12.80 -8.75 -1.35
C ASP A 41 12.00 -7.99 -0.30
N ARG A 42 10.67 -7.87 -0.49
CA ARG A 42 9.79 -7.03 0.33
C ARG A 42 8.41 -7.63 0.43
N LEU A 43 7.89 -7.67 1.65
CA LEU A 43 6.49 -7.98 1.92
C LEU A 43 5.70 -6.71 2.17
N PHE A 44 4.42 -6.77 1.83
CA PHE A 44 3.44 -5.71 2.08
C PHE A 44 2.30 -6.24 2.95
N SER A 45 1.68 -5.36 3.72
CA SER A 45 0.49 -5.70 4.51
C SER A 45 -0.52 -4.56 4.49
N LYS A 46 -1.79 -4.89 4.76
CA LYS A 46 -2.82 -3.87 4.96
C LYS A 46 -2.46 -3.02 6.17
N VAL A 47 -2.56 -1.70 6.02
CA VAL A 47 -2.29 -0.74 7.11
C VAL A 47 -3.55 -0.41 7.93
N HIS A 48 -4.58 -1.22 7.78
CA HIS A 48 -5.86 -1.16 8.47
C HIS A 48 -6.38 -2.59 8.69
N ALA A 49 -7.30 -2.77 9.64
CA ALA A 49 -7.71 -4.11 10.08
C ALA A 49 -8.71 -4.77 9.11
N ASP A 50 -9.62 -3.98 8.54
CA ASP A 50 -10.67 -4.48 7.68
C ASP A 50 -10.13 -5.03 6.35
N ASP A 51 -10.91 -5.87 5.66
CA ASP A 51 -10.54 -6.33 4.31
C ASP A 51 -10.64 -5.21 3.27
N TRP A 52 -11.63 -4.35 3.45
CA TRP A 52 -11.90 -3.21 2.60
C TRP A 52 -12.33 -2.04 3.46
N VAL A 53 -11.93 -0.86 3.03
CA VAL A 53 -12.35 0.43 3.59
C VAL A 53 -13.02 1.26 2.50
N ASP A 54 -13.72 2.31 2.90
CA ASP A 54 -14.18 3.32 1.96
C ASP A 54 -12.98 4.02 1.29
N PRO A 55 -13.05 4.34 -0.03
CA PRO A 55 -11.98 5.05 -0.73
C PRO A 55 -11.59 6.38 -0.06
N ALA A 56 -12.54 7.07 0.55
CA ALA A 56 -12.28 8.30 1.28
C ALA A 56 -11.41 8.08 2.53
N ASP A 57 -11.63 6.98 3.26
CA ASP A 57 -10.83 6.63 4.44
C ASP A 57 -9.42 6.18 4.04
N ALA A 58 -9.30 5.45 2.93
CA ALA A 58 -8.01 5.11 2.33
C ALA A 58 -7.18 6.36 2.00
N GLU A 59 -7.78 7.36 1.34
CA GLU A 59 -7.12 8.65 1.03
C GLU A 59 -6.78 9.44 2.30
N ALA A 60 -7.66 9.46 3.30
CA ALA A 60 -7.41 10.13 4.57
C ALA A 60 -6.23 9.50 5.34
N ARG A 61 -6.08 8.18 5.27
CA ARG A 61 -4.92 7.48 5.81
C ARG A 61 -3.65 7.82 5.04
N LEU A 62 -3.66 7.72 3.71
CA LEU A 62 -2.51 8.05 2.86
C LEU A 62 -2.03 9.49 3.09
N LYS A 63 -2.95 10.43 3.29
CA LYS A 63 -2.59 11.81 3.65
C LYS A 63 -1.79 11.88 4.97
N ARG A 64 -2.14 11.07 5.97
CA ARG A 64 -1.39 10.99 7.24
C ARG A 64 -0.01 10.38 7.02
N GLU A 65 0.10 9.31 6.23
CA GLU A 65 1.40 8.70 5.91
C GLU A 65 2.31 9.68 5.16
N ILE A 66 1.79 10.43 4.17
CA ILE A 66 2.55 11.45 3.43
C ILE A 66 3.07 12.56 4.36
N MET A 67 2.30 12.93 5.40
CA MET A 67 2.77 13.92 6.38
C MET A 67 3.85 13.36 7.30
N PHE A 68 3.82 12.06 7.58
CA PHE A 68 4.80 11.38 8.43
C PHE A 68 6.10 11.09 7.67
N ASP A 69 5.99 10.54 6.46
CA ASP A 69 7.09 10.28 5.53
C ASP A 69 6.82 10.99 4.20
N PRO A 70 7.26 12.26 4.05
CA PRO A 70 7.14 12.97 2.80
C PRO A 70 7.87 12.29 1.64
N ASP A 71 8.86 11.43 1.88
CA ASP A 71 9.68 10.82 0.83
C ASP A 71 9.15 9.45 0.38
N MET A 72 7.95 9.08 0.79
CA MET A 72 7.29 7.84 0.35
C MET A 72 6.87 7.87 -1.13
N TRP A 73 6.88 6.69 -1.74
CA TRP A 73 6.23 6.42 -3.02
C TRP A 73 4.76 6.05 -2.79
N LEU A 74 3.88 6.55 -3.66
CA LEU A 74 2.47 6.15 -3.69
C LEU A 74 2.11 5.66 -5.09
N ILE A 75 1.66 4.42 -5.16
CA ILE A 75 1.10 3.79 -6.35
C ILE A 75 -0.39 3.58 -6.12
N GLU A 76 -1.18 3.78 -7.15
CA GLU A 76 -2.60 3.42 -7.16
C GLU A 76 -2.86 2.35 -8.20
N ILE A 77 -3.60 1.32 -7.82
CA ILE A 77 -4.01 0.21 -8.67
C ILE A 77 -5.53 0.23 -8.69
N GLU A 78 -6.10 0.28 -9.89
CA GLU A 78 -7.54 0.16 -10.10
C GLU A 78 -7.82 -1.23 -10.68
N ASP A 79 -8.42 -2.11 -9.88
CA ASP A 79 -8.64 -3.50 -10.27
C ASP A 79 -9.90 -4.07 -9.59
N ARG A 80 -10.91 -4.39 -10.40
CA ARG A 80 -12.22 -4.89 -9.90
C ARG A 80 -12.12 -6.24 -9.17
N GLU A 81 -11.11 -7.04 -9.52
CA GLU A 81 -10.85 -8.34 -8.89
C GLU A 81 -10.09 -8.21 -7.57
N GLY A 82 -9.59 -7.01 -7.24
CA GLY A 82 -8.91 -6.73 -5.99
C GLY A 82 -7.46 -7.23 -5.96
N ARG A 83 -6.79 -7.31 -7.12
CA ARG A 83 -5.39 -7.75 -7.20
C ARG A 83 -4.44 -6.59 -6.94
N VAL A 84 -3.48 -6.79 -6.03
CA VAL A 84 -2.46 -5.78 -5.65
C VAL A 84 -1.10 -6.00 -6.31
N PHE A 85 -0.87 -7.19 -6.89
CA PHE A 85 0.34 -7.53 -7.67
C PHE A 85 1.68 -7.32 -6.92
N VAL A 86 1.67 -7.57 -5.61
CA VAL A 86 2.87 -7.60 -4.76
C VAL A 86 2.80 -8.78 -3.79
N ASP A 87 3.94 -9.16 -3.24
CA ASP A 87 4.03 -10.19 -2.22
C ASP A 87 3.49 -9.67 -0.87
N LEU A 88 2.55 -10.41 -0.29
CA LEU A 88 1.89 -10.04 0.95
C LEU A 88 2.43 -10.85 2.12
N ALA A 89 2.56 -10.21 3.27
CA ALA A 89 2.72 -10.91 4.54
C ALA A 89 1.45 -11.75 4.84
N ALA A 90 1.64 -12.85 5.53
CA ALA A 90 0.59 -13.83 5.83
C ALA A 90 -0.46 -13.29 6.83
#